data_AF-A0A1Y1VDW3-F1
#
_entry.id   AF-A0A1Y1VDW3-F1
#
_cell.length_a   1.000
_cell.length_b   1.000
_cell.length_c   1.000
_cell.angle_alpha   90.00
_cell.angle_beta   90.00
_cell.angle_gamma   90.00
#
_symmetry.space_group_name_H-M   'P 1'
#
loop_
_entity.id
_entity.type
_entity.pdbx_description
1 polymer ?
#
loop_
_entity_poly.entity_id
_entity_poly.type
_entity_poly.pdbx_seq_one_letter_code
_entity_poly.pdbx_strand_id
1 'polypeptide(L)'
;DFIKFIGGFYLGVTKMARVAIYDDFRDSHMKPSEFINLIDYNKHWMNIKGSAMLNDYLCVIITSVQKFSKIYRNVDDEPRTQWERRVEVIDMFPPERVSIGGLPVGYRTDFNRLENYEIHDNVDDTNVIVN
;
A
#
# COMPACT_ATOMS: atom_id res chain seq x y z
N ASP A 1 11.90 -4.43 -15.53
CA ASP A 1 12.37 -5.69 -14.92
C ASP A 1 11.50 -6.09 -13.75
N PHE A 2 11.41 -7.39 -13.50
CA PHE A 2 10.90 -7.88 -12.23
C PHE A 2 12.01 -7.78 -11.19
N ILE A 3 11.74 -7.08 -10.09
CA ILE A 3 12.67 -6.91 -8.99
C ILE A 3 12.21 -7.68 -7.76
N LYS A 4 13.16 -8.15 -6.95
CA LYS A 4 12.89 -8.81 -5.67
C LYS A 4 13.88 -8.34 -4.62
N PHE A 5 13.50 -8.38 -3.35
CA PHE A 5 14.40 -8.10 -2.24
C PHE A 5 14.58 -9.37 -1.41
N ILE A 6 15.81 -9.90 -1.37
CA ILE A 6 16.12 -11.17 -0.71
C ILE A 6 17.43 -11.02 0.06
N GLY A 7 17.43 -11.40 1.33
CA GLY A 7 18.65 -11.43 2.15
C GLY A 7 19.33 -10.06 2.32
N GLY A 8 18.59 -8.96 2.20
CA GLY A 8 19.14 -7.60 2.28
C GLY A 8 19.60 -7.01 0.96
N PHE A 9 19.38 -7.68 -0.17
CA PHE A 9 19.83 -7.23 -1.49
C PHE A 9 18.68 -7.18 -2.49
N TYR A 10 18.73 -6.20 -3.39
CA TYR A 10 17.87 -6.18 -4.56
C TYR A 10 18.40 -7.13 -5.64
N LEU A 11 17.51 -7.95 -6.17
CA LEU A 11 17.73 -8.74 -7.37
C LEU A 11 16.97 -8.09 -8.51
N GLY A 12 17.63 -7.87 -9.64
CA GLY A 12 17.04 -7.23 -10.81
C GLY A 12 17.38 -7.98 -12.09
N VAL A 13 16.64 -7.67 -13.14
CA VAL A 13 16.94 -8.14 -14.50
C VAL A 13 17.47 -6.95 -15.32
N THR A 14 18.11 -7.23 -16.46
CA THR A 14 18.62 -6.37 -17.56
C THR A 14 19.02 -4.88 -17.38
N LYS A 15 20.00 -4.46 -18.21
CA LYS A 15 20.51 -3.07 -18.32
C LYS A 15 19.55 -2.05 -18.95
N MET A 16 18.48 -2.50 -19.60
CA MET A 16 17.71 -1.66 -20.53
C MET A 16 16.34 -1.26 -20.01
N ALA A 17 15.85 -1.86 -18.92
CA ALA A 17 14.50 -1.55 -18.48
C ALA A 17 14.45 -0.20 -17.76
N ARG A 18 13.45 0.60 -18.12
CA ARG A 18 13.14 1.88 -17.49
C ARG A 18 12.06 1.77 -16.43
N VAL A 19 11.42 0.61 -16.31
CA VAL A 19 10.33 0.34 -15.37
C VAL A 19 10.67 -0.91 -14.58
N ALA A 20 10.47 -0.85 -13.26
CA ALA A 20 10.57 -2.00 -12.37
C ALA A 20 9.18 -2.46 -11.93
N ILE A 21 9.03 -3.76 -11.71
CA ILE A 21 7.83 -4.39 -11.16
C ILE A 21 8.26 -5.20 -9.94
N TYR A 22 7.77 -4.82 -8.76
CA TYR A 22 7.85 -5.64 -7.56
C TYR A 22 6.52 -6.36 -7.39
N ASP A 23 6.52 -7.67 -7.64
CA ASP A 23 5.30 -8.48 -7.61
C ASP A 23 5.08 -9.16 -6.26
N ASP A 24 3.81 -9.31 -5.85
CA ASP A 24 3.38 -9.93 -4.57
C ASP A 24 4.09 -9.34 -3.35
N PHE A 25 4.13 -8.01 -3.23
CA PHE A 25 4.76 -7.34 -2.10
C PHE A 25 4.05 -7.63 -0.77
N ARG A 26 4.85 -7.80 0.28
CA ARG A 26 4.45 -7.97 1.67
C ARG A 26 5.34 -7.12 2.57
N ASP A 27 4.78 -6.56 3.63
CA ASP A 27 5.51 -5.80 4.64
C ASP A 27 6.63 -6.61 5.34
N SER A 28 6.58 -7.94 5.31
CA SER A 28 7.65 -8.81 5.78
C SER A 28 8.87 -8.91 4.87
N HIS A 29 8.80 -8.48 3.60
CA HIS A 29 9.90 -8.65 2.65
C HIS A 29 11.08 -7.73 2.95
N MET A 30 10.82 -6.50 3.40
CA MET A 30 11.84 -5.51 3.70
C MET A 30 11.42 -4.64 4.88
N LYS A 31 12.40 -3.93 5.47
CA LYS A 31 12.12 -2.98 6.55
C LYS A 31 11.41 -1.73 6.01
N PRO A 32 10.62 -1.01 6.82
CA PRO A 32 9.98 0.24 6.41
C PRO A 32 10.95 1.26 5.80
N SER A 33 12.13 1.42 6.39
CA SER A 33 13.18 2.31 5.87
C SER A 33 13.63 1.93 4.45
N GLU A 34 13.69 0.63 4.16
CA GLU A 34 14.11 0.14 2.85
C GLU A 34 13.00 0.30 1.81
N PHE A 35 11.75 0.09 2.23
CA PHE A 35 10.60 0.39 1.38
C PHE A 35 10.53 1.87 1.01
N ILE A 36 10.79 2.78 1.95
CA ILE A 36 10.92 4.21 1.68
C ILE A 36 12.00 4.46 0.63
N ASN A 37 13.18 3.87 0.80
CA ASN A 37 14.26 4.03 -0.18
C ASN A 37 13.86 3.52 -1.57
N LEU A 38 13.06 2.46 -1.67
CA LEU A 38 12.58 1.94 -2.95
C LEU A 38 11.64 2.92 -3.65
N ILE A 39 10.67 3.50 -2.91
CA ILE A 39 9.63 4.39 -3.48
C ILE A 39 10.12 5.83 -3.71
N ASP A 40 11.17 6.27 -3.01
CA ASP A 40 11.73 7.62 -3.13
C ASP A 40 12.65 7.78 -4.35
N TYR A 41 12.58 6.85 -5.31
CA TYR A 41 13.40 6.80 -6.52
C TYR A 41 14.92 6.76 -6.26
N ASN A 42 15.34 6.29 -5.08
CA ASN A 42 16.76 6.13 -4.82
C ASN A 42 17.35 5.08 -5.76
N LYS A 43 18.59 5.36 -6.20
CA LYS A 43 19.32 4.43 -7.03
C LYS A 43 19.92 3.31 -6.15
N HIS A 44 19.50 2.09 -6.43
CA HIS A 44 19.85 0.85 -5.75
C HIS A 44 20.78 -0.01 -6.59
N TRP A 45 21.75 -0.63 -5.93
CA TRP A 45 22.57 -1.67 -6.55
C TRP A 45 21.74 -2.95 -6.66
N MET A 46 21.49 -3.35 -7.90
CA MET A 46 20.80 -4.58 -8.28
C MET A 46 21.83 -5.66 -8.53
N ASN A 47 21.73 -6.76 -7.79
CA ASN A 47 22.50 -7.96 -8.07
C ASN A 47 21.93 -8.66 -9.30
N ILE A 48 22.80 -8.90 -10.27
CA ILE A 48 22.54 -9.69 -11.47
C ILE A 48 23.51 -10.88 -11.49
N LYS A 49 23.23 -11.91 -12.31
CA LYS A 49 24.07 -13.11 -12.32
C LYS A 49 25.52 -12.76 -12.68
N GLY A 50 26.43 -12.84 -11.70
CA GLY A 50 27.86 -12.58 -11.87
C GLY A 50 28.27 -11.10 -11.89
N SER A 51 27.38 -10.16 -11.57
CA SER A 51 27.70 -8.72 -11.52
C SER A 51 26.73 -7.96 -10.62
N ALA A 52 27.03 -6.71 -10.31
CA ALA A 52 26.07 -5.76 -9.75
C ALA A 52 25.91 -4.57 -10.70
N MET A 53 24.77 -3.88 -10.62
CA MET A 53 24.49 -2.70 -11.44
C MET A 53 23.57 -1.74 -10.70
N LEU A 54 23.83 -0.44 -10.81
CA LEU A 54 22.94 0.59 -10.31
C LEU A 54 21.69 0.69 -11.20
N ASN A 55 20.49 0.69 -10.60
CA ASN A 55 19.25 0.88 -11.35
C ASN A 55 19.12 2.34 -11.88
N ASP A 56 18.33 2.49 -12.93
CA ASP A 56 17.95 3.78 -13.53
C ASP A 56 16.46 3.75 -13.90
N TYR A 57 15.64 3.15 -13.03
CA TYR A 57 14.20 3.03 -13.23
C TYR A 57 13.53 4.40 -13.07
N LEU A 58 12.62 4.71 -13.99
CA LEU A 58 11.79 5.93 -13.97
C LEU A 58 10.45 5.69 -13.28
N CYS A 59 10.05 4.43 -13.14
CA CYS A 59 8.81 4.03 -12.51
C CYS A 59 9.01 2.67 -11.84
N VAL A 60 8.49 2.55 -10.61
CA VAL A 60 8.41 1.29 -9.88
C VAL A 60 6.93 0.99 -9.68
N ILE A 61 6.48 -0.13 -10.22
CA ILE A 61 5.13 -0.66 -10.01
C ILE A 61 5.22 -1.71 -8.91
N ILE A 62 4.41 -1.56 -7.86
CA ILE A 62 4.35 -2.51 -6.75
C ILE A 62 2.96 -3.11 -6.73
N THR A 63 2.84 -4.40 -6.97
CA THR A 63 1.59 -5.14 -6.72
C THR A 63 1.68 -5.76 -5.33
N SER A 64 0.62 -5.63 -4.55
CA SER A 64 0.60 -6.05 -3.14
C SER A 64 -0.62 -6.91 -2.85
N VAL A 65 -0.43 -7.93 -2.04
CA VAL A 65 -1.55 -8.74 -1.48
C VAL A 65 -2.12 -8.14 -0.19
N GLN A 66 -1.49 -7.07 0.33
CA GLN A 66 -1.96 -6.30 1.46
C GLN A 66 -2.49 -4.95 0.99
N LYS A 67 -3.60 -4.49 1.58
CA LYS A 67 -4.06 -3.10 1.40
C LYS A 67 -2.94 -2.15 1.79
N PHE A 68 -2.78 -1.06 1.04
CA PHE A 68 -1.73 -0.08 1.29
C PHE A 68 -1.78 0.48 2.72
N SER A 69 -2.97 0.74 3.25
CA SER A 69 -3.18 1.18 4.65
C SER A 69 -2.80 0.17 5.73
N LYS A 70 -2.54 -1.09 5.36
CA LYS A 70 -2.11 -2.15 6.28
C LYS A 70 -0.61 -2.40 6.24
N ILE A 71 0.07 -1.97 5.18
CA ILE A 71 1.52 -2.11 5.05
C ILE A 71 2.18 -1.28 6.15
N TYR A 72 2.98 -1.93 7.01
CA TYR A 72 3.68 -1.30 8.13
C TYR A 72 2.78 -0.50 9.09
N ARG A 73 1.52 -0.92 9.29
CA ARG A 73 0.54 -0.23 10.16
C ARG A 73 0.98 0.02 11.60
N ASN A 74 2.01 -0.69 12.07
CA ASN A 74 2.52 -0.61 13.44
C ASN A 74 3.70 0.38 13.56
N VAL A 75 4.11 1.04 12.47
CA VAL A 75 5.16 2.06 12.46
C VAL A 75 4.54 3.42 12.76
N ASP A 76 5.29 4.30 13.41
CA ASP A 76 4.87 5.66 13.75
C ASP A 76 4.29 6.41 12.53
N ASP A 77 3.31 7.28 12.79
CA ASP A 77 2.51 7.97 11.76
C ASP A 77 3.32 8.92 10.86
N GLU A 78 4.38 9.53 11.39
CA GLU A 78 5.19 10.49 10.64
C GLU A 78 5.89 9.84 9.43
N PRO A 79 6.63 8.72 9.59
CA PRO A 79 7.05 7.90 8.48
C PRO A 79 5.88 7.63 7.54
N ARG A 80 4.80 7.03 8.02
CA ARG A 80 3.67 6.57 7.19
C ARG A 80 3.12 7.65 6.26
N THR A 81 2.92 8.85 6.81
CA THR A 81 2.42 10.01 6.06
C THR A 81 3.35 10.40 4.90
N GLN A 82 4.66 10.19 5.04
CA GLN A 82 5.62 10.46 3.97
C GLN A 82 5.47 9.47 2.81
N TRP A 83 5.16 8.20 3.08
CA TRP A 83 5.03 7.17 2.04
C TRP A 83 3.74 7.39 1.25
N GLU A 84 2.65 7.66 1.97
CA GLU A 84 1.31 7.86 1.38
C GLU A 84 1.29 9.03 0.38
N ARG A 85 2.17 10.02 0.54
CA ARG A 85 2.31 11.15 -0.40
C ARG A 85 3.09 10.82 -1.68
N ARG A 86 3.88 9.75 -1.68
CA ARG A 86 4.83 9.41 -2.76
C ARG A 86 4.32 8.32 -3.70
N VAL A 87 3.26 7.62 -3.29
CA VAL A 87 2.73 6.45 -4.00
C VAL A 87 1.34 6.78 -4.54
N GLU A 88 1.16 6.61 -5.84
CA GLU A 88 -0.18 6.58 -6.44
C GLU A 88 -0.79 5.20 -6.19
N VAL A 89 -1.91 5.16 -5.45
CA VAL A 89 -2.56 3.91 -5.04
C VAL A 89 -3.72 3.60 -5.95
N ILE A 90 -3.63 2.47 -6.65
CA ILE A 90 -4.76 1.86 -7.37
C ILE A 90 -5.31 0.73 -6.49
N ASP A 91 -6.38 1.01 -5.75
CA ASP A 91 -7.01 0.01 -4.88
C ASP A 91 -7.93 -0.91 -5.71
N MET A 92 -7.54 -2.18 -5.80
CA MET A 92 -8.31 -3.25 -6.46
C MET A 92 -8.95 -4.22 -5.47
N PHE A 93 -8.88 -3.94 -4.16
CA PHE A 93 -9.54 -4.76 -3.15
C PHE A 93 -11.07 -4.58 -3.21
N PRO A 94 -11.86 -5.61 -2.85
CA PRO A 94 -13.29 -5.43 -2.70
C PRO A 94 -13.58 -4.36 -1.65
N PRO A 95 -14.63 -3.55 -1.84
CA PRO A 95 -14.98 -2.51 -0.90
C PRO A 95 -15.28 -3.12 0.48
N GLU A 96 -14.96 -2.39 1.54
CA GLU A 96 -15.13 -2.89 2.91
C GLU A 96 -16.61 -3.03 3.24
N ARG A 97 -17.00 -4.11 3.92
CA ARG A 97 -18.38 -4.23 4.41
C ARG A 97 -18.57 -3.28 5.58
N VAL A 98 -19.65 -2.53 5.54
CA VAL A 98 -20.10 -1.68 6.64
C VAL A 98 -21.19 -2.43 7.38
N SER A 99 -21.07 -2.46 8.72
CA SER A 99 -22.06 -3.05 9.60
C SER A 99 -22.46 -2.05 10.68
N ILE A 100 -23.76 -1.95 10.95
CA ILE A 100 -24.33 -1.12 12.02
C ILE A 100 -24.95 -2.07 13.03
N GLY A 101 -24.54 -1.98 14.30
CA GLY A 101 -25.00 -2.89 15.36
C GLY A 101 -24.70 -4.37 15.07
N GLY A 102 -23.66 -4.68 14.29
CA GLY A 102 -23.32 -6.04 13.86
C GLY A 102 -24.11 -6.57 12.65
N LEU A 103 -25.07 -5.80 12.13
CA LEU A 103 -25.83 -6.15 10.92
C LEU A 103 -25.17 -5.55 9.67
N PRO A 104 -24.97 -6.31 8.59
CA PRO A 104 -24.36 -5.79 7.36
C PRO A 104 -25.32 -4.83 6.66
N VAL A 105 -24.90 -3.58 6.47
CA VAL A 105 -25.72 -2.54 5.82
C VAL A 105 -25.31 -2.34 4.36
N GLY A 106 -24.07 -2.68 4.01
CA GLY A 106 -23.62 -2.61 2.63
C GLY A 106 -22.09 -2.59 2.50
N TYR A 107 -21.61 -1.89 1.48
CA TYR A 107 -20.18 -1.71 1.22
C TYR A 107 -19.80 -0.23 1.35
N ARG A 108 -18.56 0.02 1.78
CA ARG A 108 -17.98 1.35 1.96
C ARG A 108 -17.77 1.98 0.58
N THR A 109 -18.38 3.14 0.35
CA THR A 109 -18.27 3.93 -0.88
C THR A 109 -17.64 5.29 -0.56
N ASP A 110 -17.29 6.08 -1.58
CA ASP A 110 -16.78 7.44 -1.38
C ASP A 110 -17.77 8.38 -0.67
N PHE A 111 -19.07 8.05 -0.69
CA PHE A 111 -20.13 8.73 0.05
C PHE A 111 -20.09 8.41 1.55
N ASN A 112 -19.55 7.24 1.92
CA ASN A 112 -19.44 6.72 3.29
C ASN A 112 -17.96 6.69 3.75
N ARG A 113 -17.25 7.81 3.58
CA ARG A 113 -15.91 8.02 4.13
C ARG A 113 -15.89 8.61 5.54
N LEU A 114 -17.05 9.02 6.07
CA LEU A 114 -17.12 9.63 7.40
C LEU A 114 -16.82 8.57 8.47
N GLU A 115 -16.05 8.97 9.48
CA GLU A 115 -15.79 8.13 10.67
C GLU A 115 -17.06 7.99 11.53
N ASN A 116 -17.95 8.98 11.46
CA ASN A 116 -19.19 9.02 12.23
C ASN A 116 -20.39 9.04 11.28
N TYR A 117 -21.39 8.21 11.54
CA TYR A 117 -22.70 8.28 10.89
C TYR A 117 -23.76 8.56 11.94
N GLU A 118 -24.66 9.49 11.63
CA GLU A 118 -25.88 9.70 12.37
C GLU A 118 -27.00 9.02 11.57
N ILE A 119 -27.61 7.99 12.15
CA ILE A 119 -28.75 7.30 11.55
C ILE A 119 -29.98 7.86 12.24
N HIS A 120 -30.80 8.56 11.45
CA HIS A 120 -32.10 9.04 11.87
C HIS A 120 -33.14 7.99 11.46
N ASP A 121 -33.74 7.30 12.43
CA ASP A 121 -34.87 6.42 12.15
C ASP A 121 -36.15 7.25 12.09
N ASN A 122 -36.71 7.40 10.88
CA ASN A 122 -37.92 8.19 10.65
C ASN A 122 -39.20 7.47 11.09
N VAL A 123 -39.10 6.23 11.60
CA VAL A 123 -40.25 5.46 12.09
C VAL A 123 -40.52 5.73 13.57
N ASP A 124 -39.47 5.98 14.37
CA ASP A 124 -39.58 6.21 15.82
C ASP A 124 -38.87 7.49 16.33
N ASP A 125 -38.36 8.32 15.42
CA ASP A 125 -37.70 9.61 15.71
C ASP A 125 -36.46 9.46 16.61
N THR A 126 -35.82 8.29 16.57
CA THR A 126 -34.60 8.01 17.33
C THR A 126 -33.34 8.29 16.51
N ASN A 127 -32.33 8.85 17.20
CA ASN A 127 -31.01 9.12 16.65
C ASN A 127 -30.00 8.14 17.21
N VAL A 128 -29.36 7.37 16.33
CA VAL A 128 -28.24 6.50 16.68
C VAL A 128 -26.97 7.04 16.06
N ILE A 129 -26.06 7.51 16.93
CA ILE A 129 -24.71 7.88 16.55
C ILE A 129 -23.88 6.60 16.52
N VAL A 130 -23.38 6.24 15.33
CA VAL A 130 -22.47 5.12 15.14
C VAL A 130 -21.07 5.70 14.91
N ASN A 131 -20.23 5.58 15.94
CA ASN A 131 -18.79 5.85 15.90
C ASN A 131 -18.02 4.64 15.33
#